data_AF-A0A2G2ANY9-F1
#
_entry.id   AF-A0A2G2ANY9-F1
#
_cell.length_a   1.000
_cell.length_b   1.000
_cell.length_c   1.000
_cell.angle_alpha   90.00
_cell.angle_beta   90.00
_cell.angle_gamma   90.00
#
_symmetry.space_group_name_H-M   'P 1'
#
loop_
_entity.id
_entity.type
_entity.pdbx_description
1 polymer ?
#
loop_
_entity_poly.entity_id
_entity_poly.type
_entity_poly.pdbx_seq_one_letter_code
_entity_poly.pdbx_strand_id
1 'polypeptide(L)' 'SQALLNSTGISYIKTSLSNFSKPYLFKKKKINRWQMSYGKIRKHKGKGYSDHLPVVASFLIE' A
#
# COMPACT_ATOMS: atom_id res chain seq x y z
N SER A 1 -13.42 10.12 10.27
CA SER A 1 -14.64 9.54 9.66
C SER A 1 -14.96 8.24 10.36
N GLN A 2 -16.17 8.09 10.90
CA GLN A 2 -16.61 6.92 11.70
C GLN A 2 -17.32 5.84 10.85
N ALA A 3 -17.58 6.12 9.57
CA ALA A 3 -18.46 5.32 8.72
C ALA A 3 -17.99 3.86 8.55
N LEU A 4 -16.67 3.59 8.59
CA LEU A 4 -16.09 2.25 8.47
C LEU A 4 -16.19 1.42 9.77
N LEU A 5 -16.62 2.03 10.87
CA LEU A 5 -16.86 1.35 12.15
C LEU A 5 -18.34 1.06 12.38
N ASN A 6 -19.22 1.51 11.48
CA ASN A 6 -20.62 1.10 11.50
C ASN A 6 -20.72 -0.34 10.99
N SER A 7 -21.34 -1.22 11.76
CA SER A 7 -21.40 -2.66 11.51
C SER A 7 -22.65 -3.11 10.74
N THR A 8 -23.42 -2.19 10.15
CA THR A 8 -24.62 -2.56 9.40
C THR A 8 -24.24 -3.18 8.05
N GLY A 9 -24.34 -4.51 7.92
CA GLY A 9 -24.14 -5.28 6.68
C GLY A 9 -22.67 -5.49 6.26
N ILE A 10 -21.75 -4.66 6.75
CA ILE A 10 -20.30 -4.84 6.58
C ILE A 10 -19.64 -4.49 7.91
N SER A 11 -18.83 -5.40 8.45
CA SER A 11 -18.18 -5.26 9.76
C SER A 11 -16.66 -5.27 9.64
N TYR A 12 -16.00 -4.24 10.17
CA TYR A 12 -14.54 -4.17 10.23
C TYR A 12 -13.96 -5.23 11.18
N ILE A 13 -13.01 -6.03 10.69
CA ILE A 13 -12.33 -7.03 11.52
C ILE A 13 -11.21 -6.34 12.30
N LYS A 14 -11.37 -6.27 13.63
CA LYS A 14 -10.37 -5.70 14.53
C LYS A 14 -9.02 -6.41 14.34
N THR A 15 -7.92 -5.68 14.42
CA THR A 15 -6.53 -6.18 14.21
C THR A 15 -6.20 -6.69 12.80
N SER A 16 -7.09 -6.55 11.81
CA SER A 16 -6.78 -6.95 10.42
C SER A 16 -5.91 -5.95 9.66
N LEU A 17 -5.72 -4.74 10.20
CA LEU A 17 -4.91 -3.69 9.58
C LEU A 17 -3.45 -4.13 9.47
N SER A 18 -2.94 -4.24 8.25
CA SER A 18 -1.58 -4.72 8.00
C SER A 18 -0.97 -4.09 6.74
N ASN A 19 0.36 -4.13 6.64
CA ASN A 19 1.07 -3.67 5.46
C ASN A 19 1.02 -4.72 4.35
N PHE A 20 0.61 -4.30 3.15
CA PHE A 20 0.69 -5.13 1.97
C PHE A 20 2.14 -5.26 1.49
N SER A 21 2.77 -6.38 1.84
CA SER A 21 4.22 -6.60 1.72
C SER A 21 4.56 -7.74 0.76
N LYS A 22 4.19 -7.61 -0.51
CA LYS A 22 4.50 -8.63 -1.53
C LYS A 22 5.97 -8.56 -1.99
N PRO A 23 6.63 -9.69 -2.29
CA PRO A 23 8.05 -9.71 -2.67
C PRO A 23 8.43 -8.77 -3.82
N TYR A 24 7.54 -8.57 -4.80
CA TYR A 24 7.79 -7.69 -5.94
C TYR A 24 7.89 -6.20 -5.58
N LEU A 25 7.36 -5.79 -4.43
CA LEU A 25 7.49 -4.42 -3.91
C LEU A 25 8.89 -4.15 -3.35
N PHE A 26 9.73 -5.18 -3.23
CA PHE A 26 11.07 -5.09 -2.67
C PHE A 26 12.12 -5.42 -3.72
N LYS A 27 13.26 -4.73 -3.61
CA LYS A 27 14.48 -5.06 -4.31
C LYS A 27 15.56 -5.26 -3.26
N LYS A 28 15.97 -6.52 -3.05
CA LYS A 28 16.76 -6.94 -1.89
C LYS A 28 16.00 -6.59 -0.59
N LYS A 29 16.64 -5.95 0.39
CA LYS A 29 16.05 -5.57 1.68
C LYS A 29 15.43 -4.14 1.69
N LYS A 30 15.14 -3.56 0.52
CA LYS A 30 14.62 -2.19 0.39
C LYS A 30 13.40 -2.14 -0.51
N ILE A 31 12.52 -1.15 -0.30
CA ILE A 31 11.39 -0.88 -1.20
C ILE A 31 11.92 -0.58 -2.60
N ASN A 32 11.32 -1.20 -3.61
CA ASN A 32 11.60 -0.95 -5.02
C ASN A 32 10.92 0.34 -5.48
N ARG A 33 11.41 1.49 -4.99
CA ARG A 33 10.82 2.82 -5.20
C ARG A 33 10.84 3.24 -6.67
N TRP A 34 9.95 4.17 -7.02
CA TRP A 34 9.90 4.84 -8.31
C TRP A 34 11.28 5.34 -8.74
N GLN A 35 11.68 4.92 -9.94
CA GLN A 35 12.99 5.23 -10.48
C GLN A 35 12.94 6.54 -11.25
N MET A 36 13.85 7.45 -10.92
CA MET A 36 13.98 8.76 -11.57
C MET A 36 15.20 8.79 -12.51
N SER A 37 15.14 9.60 -13.56
CA SER A 37 16.33 9.99 -14.34
C SER A 37 17.34 10.75 -13.49
N TYR A 38 18.59 10.81 -13.92
CA TYR A 38 19.67 11.57 -13.26
C TYR A 38 20.02 12.88 -13.98
N GLY A 39 19.13 13.38 -14.83
CA GLY A 39 19.31 14.66 -15.51
C GLY A 39 18.94 15.85 -14.61
N LYS A 40 19.24 17.07 -15.10
CA LYS A 40 18.88 18.34 -14.44
C LYS A 40 17.39 18.39 -14.04
N ILE A 41 16.52 17.86 -14.89
CA ILE A 41 15.11 17.61 -14.57
C ILE A 41 14.92 16.12 -14.33
N ARG A 42 14.49 15.77 -13.12
CA ARG A 42 14.16 14.40 -12.73
C ARG A 42 12.84 13.99 -13.41
N LYS A 43 12.87 12.92 -14.19
CA LYS A 43 11.70 12.34 -14.86
C LYS A 43 11.47 10.91 -14.38
N HIS A 44 10.21 10.55 -14.17
CA HIS A 44 9.82 9.19 -13.81
C HIS A 44 10.12 8.23 -14.97
N LYS A 45 10.71 7.07 -14.68
CA LYS A 45 11.11 6.08 -15.70
C LYS A 45 10.05 5.01 -16.01
N GLY A 46 8.87 5.10 -15.39
CA GLY A 46 7.84 4.06 -15.50
C GLY A 46 8.22 2.75 -14.80
N LYS A 47 9.13 2.81 -13.82
CA LYS A 47 9.66 1.65 -13.10
C LYS A 47 9.65 1.87 -11.59
N GLY A 48 9.41 0.81 -10.84
CA GLY A 48 9.29 0.84 -9.38
C GLY A 48 7.89 1.20 -8.91
N TYR A 49 7.72 1.34 -7.60
CA TYR A 49 6.44 1.59 -6.91
C TYR A 49 6.53 2.80 -5.99
N SER A 50 5.40 3.18 -5.38
CA SER A 50 5.40 4.14 -4.28
C SER A 50 6.43 3.73 -3.23
N ASP A 51 6.98 4.73 -2.57
CA ASP A 51 7.90 4.55 -1.47
C ASP A 51 7.26 4.13 -0.15
N HIS A 52 5.93 4.12 -0.12
CA HIS A 52 5.15 3.59 0.98
C HIS A 52 4.48 2.28 0.56
N LEU A 53 4.41 1.33 1.49
CA LEU A 53 3.62 0.12 1.29
C LEU A 53 2.13 0.44 1.50
N PRO A 54 1.23 -0.10 0.67
CA PRO A 54 -0.20 0.01 0.93
C PRO A 54 -0.56 -0.59 2.28
N VAL A 55 -1.58 -0.04 2.92
CA VAL A 55 -2.19 -0.63 4.11
C VAL A 55 -3.49 -1.29 3.68
N VAL A 56 -3.72 -2.51 4.14
CA VAL A 56 -4.91 -3.29 3.85
C VAL A 56 -5.60 -3.66 5.15
N ALA A 57 -6.91 -3.88 5.07
CA ALA A 57 -7.71 -4.39 6.18
C ALA A 57 -8.84 -5.27 5.66
N SER A 58 -9.39 -6.10 6.53
CA SER A 58 -10.42 -7.08 6.18
C SER A 58 -11.76 -6.70 6.81
N PHE A 59 -12.83 -7.05 6.08
CA PHE A 59 -14.20 -6.81 6.49
C PHE A 59 -14.99 -8.11 6.30
N LEU A 60 -15.92 -8.36 7.23
CA LEU A 60 -16.92 -9.41 7.10
C LEU A 60 -18.17 -8.82 6.44
N ILE A 61 -18.77 -9.56 5.51
CA ILE A 61 -20.07 -9.25 4.91
C ILE A 61 -21.07 -10.21 5.55
N GLU A 62 -22.18 -9.66 6.06
CA GLU A 62 -23.28 -10.42 6.69
C GLU A 62 -24.26 -10.99 5.66
#